data_AF-A0A816F465-F1
#
_entry.id   AF-A0A816F465-F1
#
_cell.length_a   1.000
_cell.length_b   1.000
_cell.length_c   1.000
_cell.angle_alpha   90.00
_cell.angle_beta   90.00
_cell.angle_gamma   90.00
#
_symmetry.space_group_name_H-M   'P 1'
#
loop_
_entity.id
_entity.type
_entity.pdbx_description
1 polymer ?
#
loop_
_entity_poly.entity_id
_entity_poly.type
_entity_poly.pdbx_seq_one_letter_code
_entity_poly.pdbx_strand_id
1 'polypeptide(L)'
;MAVFNKDNLIEHVSRYNDSYSCTIERVQFMTGKIRISIDVRGDHSHGPIPDPMSSTLGLIDGTSLVKKQLPIGENFTVGNSNQQYVGYLDYPVDESFYTDGKTIAFQYSSDNYMPAKLFKFNEDLLAHSVFIFNKEKLEKNESRYDHAYCCTIEKVHLFPFTIRVFIDERGDNSLGPIQEPTCSTLGLVDGTSIIEPQTPSRANFSIKEPFRQYLGYLDYTLDKSFHNNEKFIGFQYGQFDYSIAKLFRLDKKLIDDNNLELW
;
A
#
# COMPACT_ATOMS: atom_id res chain seq x y z
N MET A 1 7.95 6.96 2.76
CA MET A 1 6.62 7.61 2.97
C MET A 1 6.00 7.94 1.60
N ALA A 2 4.75 7.54 1.31
CA ALA A 2 4.03 8.02 0.11
C ALA A 2 3.13 9.19 0.45
N VAL A 3 3.05 10.17 -0.45
CA VAL A 3 2.30 11.41 -0.26
C VAL A 3 1.42 11.68 -1.47
N PHE A 4 0.14 11.94 -1.21
CA PHE A 4 -0.86 12.29 -2.21
C PHE A 4 -1.41 13.67 -1.87
N ASN A 5 -1.24 14.62 -2.78
CA ASN A 5 -1.86 15.94 -2.62
C ASN A 5 -3.30 15.87 -3.13
N LYS A 6 -4.11 16.88 -2.81
CA LYS A 6 -5.53 16.95 -3.20
C LYS A 6 -5.79 16.65 -4.69
N ASP A 7 -4.89 17.06 -5.58
CA ASP A 7 -5.01 16.88 -7.03
C ASP A 7 -4.83 15.41 -7.46
N ASN A 8 -4.32 14.55 -6.56
CA ASN A 8 -4.17 13.12 -6.76
C ASN A 8 -5.35 12.31 -6.19
N LEU A 9 -6.32 12.95 -5.53
CA LEU A 9 -7.44 12.27 -4.86
C LEU A 9 -8.66 12.19 -5.78
N ILE A 10 -9.44 11.10 -5.66
CA ILE A 10 -10.72 10.95 -6.38
C ILE A 10 -11.70 12.05 -5.95
N GLU A 11 -11.83 12.23 -4.65
CA GLU A 11 -12.56 13.30 -3.99
C GLU A 11 -11.68 13.88 -2.88
N HIS A 12 -11.69 15.20 -2.74
CA HIS A 12 -10.89 15.92 -1.75
C HIS A 12 -11.76 16.79 -0.84
N VAL A 13 -13.08 16.59 -0.83
CA VAL A 13 -14.00 17.34 0.03
C VAL A 13 -14.98 16.39 0.71
N SER A 14 -14.96 16.36 2.04
CA SER A 14 -16.00 15.76 2.86
C SER A 14 -16.97 16.87 3.25
N ARG A 15 -18.23 16.79 2.80
CA ARG A 15 -19.21 17.88 2.90
C ARG A 15 -20.41 17.49 3.75
N TYR A 16 -20.84 18.39 4.65
CA TYR A 16 -22.12 18.29 5.33
C TYR A 16 -23.20 19.08 4.60
N ASN A 17 -22.92 20.35 4.31
CA ASN A 17 -23.77 21.24 3.52
C ASN A 17 -22.92 22.38 2.92
N ASP A 18 -23.54 23.43 2.39
CA ASP A 18 -22.82 24.57 1.78
C ASP A 18 -22.08 25.46 2.79
N SER A 19 -22.51 25.42 4.05
CA SER A 19 -21.91 26.19 5.15
C SER A 19 -20.80 25.44 5.88
N TYR A 20 -20.68 24.12 5.69
CA TYR A 20 -19.71 23.27 6.39
C TYR A 20 -19.07 22.24 5.46
N SER A 21 -17.78 22.40 5.23
CA SER A 21 -16.99 21.47 4.44
C SER A 21 -15.58 21.30 4.99
N CYS A 22 -15.06 20.09 4.83
CA CYS A 22 -13.70 19.72 5.13
C CYS A 22 -12.98 19.42 3.81
N THR A 23 -11.94 20.19 3.51
CA THR A 23 -11.07 19.94 2.36
C THR A 23 -9.92 19.05 2.82
N ILE A 24 -9.71 17.93 2.14
CA ILE A 24 -8.53 17.09 2.31
C ILE A 24 -7.42 17.65 1.42
N GLU A 25 -6.40 18.22 2.04
CA GLU A 25 -5.27 18.83 1.33
C GLU A 25 -4.23 17.78 0.95
N ARG A 26 -4.03 16.77 1.81
CA ARG A 26 -2.96 15.79 1.64
C ARG A 26 -3.22 14.51 2.41
N VAL A 27 -2.87 13.36 1.83
CA VAL A 27 -2.85 12.05 2.48
C VAL A 27 -1.42 11.52 2.48
N GLN A 28 -0.90 11.12 3.64
CA GLN A 28 0.44 10.56 3.77
C GLN A 28 0.33 9.15 4.36
N PHE A 29 0.94 8.20 3.67
CA PHE A 29 1.05 6.82 4.14
C PHE A 29 2.38 6.64 4.83
N MET A 30 2.30 6.26 6.11
CA MET A 30 3.42 6.01 6.99
C MET A 30 3.28 4.61 7.56
N THR A 31 4.36 4.05 8.09
CA THR A 31 4.31 2.74 8.73
C THR A 31 3.35 2.76 9.92
N GLY A 32 2.40 1.82 9.93
CA GLY A 32 1.38 1.69 10.97
C GLY A 32 0.32 2.80 11.02
N LYS A 33 0.38 3.82 10.16
CA LYS A 33 -0.60 4.91 10.16
C LYS A 33 -0.79 5.64 8.84
N ILE A 34 -1.98 6.21 8.65
CA ILE A 34 -2.27 7.16 7.58
C ILE A 34 -2.51 8.53 8.20
N ARG A 35 -1.81 9.55 7.69
CA ARG A 35 -2.00 10.94 8.09
C ARG A 35 -2.85 11.66 7.04
N ILE A 36 -3.90 12.34 7.48
CA ILE A 36 -4.77 13.14 6.62
C ILE A 36 -4.66 14.60 7.05
N SER A 37 -4.13 15.44 6.16
CA SER A 37 -4.08 16.89 6.35
C SER A 37 -5.37 17.51 5.83
N ILE A 38 -6.03 18.34 6.65
CA ILE A 38 -7.34 18.91 6.35
C ILE A 38 -7.39 20.42 6.61
N ASP A 39 -8.26 21.11 5.87
CA ASP A 39 -8.74 22.48 6.13
C ASP A 39 -10.26 22.45 6.22
N VAL A 40 -10.78 22.65 7.44
CA VAL A 40 -12.20 22.66 7.72
C VAL A 40 -12.65 24.08 7.91
N ARG A 41 -13.71 24.49 7.20
CA ARG A 41 -14.30 25.83 7.33
C ARG A 41 -15.79 25.71 7.58
N GLY A 42 -16.29 26.57 8.45
CA GLY A 42 -17.68 26.59 8.89
C GLY A 42 -18.16 28.00 9.20
N ASP A 43 -19.47 28.20 9.01
CA ASP A 43 -20.15 29.45 9.36
C ASP A 43 -20.69 29.38 10.79
N HIS A 44 -20.14 30.19 11.69
CA HIS A 44 -20.53 30.22 13.09
C HIS A 44 -22.02 30.55 13.31
N SER A 45 -22.65 31.27 12.37
CA SER A 45 -24.07 31.61 12.47
C SER A 45 -25.00 30.40 12.42
N HIS A 46 -24.50 29.25 11.94
CA HIS A 46 -25.24 28.00 11.83
C HIS A 46 -24.87 26.96 12.91
N GLY A 47 -24.01 27.33 13.87
CA GLY A 47 -23.53 26.46 14.95
C GLY A 47 -22.02 26.17 14.88
N PRO A 48 -21.47 25.43 15.86
CA PRO A 48 -20.05 25.13 15.91
C PRO A 48 -19.63 24.05 14.92
N ILE A 49 -18.41 24.18 14.37
CA ILE A 49 -17.76 23.08 13.65
C ILE A 49 -17.54 21.91 14.62
N PRO A 50 -17.89 20.67 14.23
CA PRO A 50 -17.63 19.49 15.05
C PRO A 50 -16.14 19.25 15.31
N ASP A 51 -15.84 18.52 16.38
CA ASP A 51 -14.48 18.14 16.72
C ASP A 51 -13.86 17.24 15.62
N PRO A 52 -12.69 17.62 15.03
CA PRO A 52 -11.96 16.79 14.09
C PRO A 52 -11.66 15.36 14.57
N MET A 53 -11.50 15.14 15.89
CA MET A 53 -11.21 13.81 16.46
C MET A 53 -12.36 12.81 16.28
N SER A 54 -13.56 13.28 15.97
CA SER A 54 -14.71 12.42 15.62
C SER A 54 -14.70 11.93 14.16
N SER A 55 -13.70 12.34 13.37
CA SER A 55 -13.58 11.95 11.96
C SER A 55 -13.15 10.51 11.79
N THR A 56 -13.64 9.84 10.76
CA THR A 56 -13.34 8.42 10.52
C THR A 56 -12.63 8.20 9.20
N LEU A 57 -11.66 7.30 9.23
CA LEU A 57 -11.02 6.73 8.03
C LEU A 57 -11.50 5.29 7.88
N GLY A 58 -11.93 4.88 6.70
CA GLY A 58 -12.44 3.53 6.52
C GLY A 58 -12.40 3.08 5.07
N LEU A 59 -12.96 1.90 4.86
CA LEU A 59 -13.21 1.37 3.52
C LEU A 59 -14.64 1.66 3.12
N ILE A 60 -14.89 1.92 1.85
CA ILE A 60 -16.25 2.02 1.32
C ILE A 60 -16.76 0.66 0.88
N ASP A 61 -17.98 0.36 1.31
CA ASP A 61 -18.82 -0.68 0.74
C ASP A 61 -20.17 -0.07 0.34
N GLY A 62 -20.41 0.06 -0.97
CA GLY A 62 -21.54 0.83 -1.49
C GLY A 62 -21.42 2.32 -1.16
N THR A 63 -22.30 2.83 -0.28
CA THR A 63 -22.33 4.23 0.17
C THR A 63 -21.84 4.44 1.60
N SER A 64 -21.50 3.36 2.31
CA SER A 64 -21.21 3.39 3.73
C SER A 64 -19.74 3.09 4.02
N LEU A 65 -19.21 3.76 5.04
CA LEU A 65 -17.90 3.44 5.61
C LEU A 65 -18.00 2.18 6.48
N VAL A 66 -17.18 1.19 6.15
CA VAL A 66 -16.92 -0.03 6.92
C VAL A 66 -15.48 -0.02 7.43
N LYS A 67 -15.19 -0.82 8.46
CA LYS A 67 -13.87 -0.84 9.14
C LYS A 67 -13.37 0.57 9.50
N LYS A 68 -14.22 1.34 10.19
CA LYS A 68 -13.90 2.70 10.59
C LYS A 68 -12.78 2.71 11.63
N GLN A 69 -11.76 3.52 11.38
CA GLN A 69 -10.68 3.85 12.30
C GLN A 69 -10.90 5.28 12.81
N LEU A 70 -10.67 5.47 14.10
CA LEU A 70 -10.62 6.79 14.73
C LEU A 70 -9.20 7.31 14.75
N PRO A 71 -9.00 8.63 14.84
CA PRO A 71 -7.67 9.20 14.93
C PRO A 71 -7.00 8.82 16.26
N ILE A 72 -5.70 8.54 16.21
CA ILE A 72 -4.83 8.31 17.37
C ILE A 72 -3.97 9.53 17.72
N GLY A 73 -4.04 10.59 16.92
CA GLY A 73 -3.32 11.83 17.16
C GLY A 73 -3.74 12.94 16.21
N GLU A 74 -3.48 14.17 16.61
CA GLU A 74 -3.84 15.36 15.86
C GLU A 74 -2.82 16.49 16.04
N ASN A 75 -2.86 17.45 15.13
CA ASN A 75 -2.24 18.75 15.32
C ASN A 75 -3.04 19.77 14.53
N PHE A 76 -3.74 20.67 15.23
CA PHE A 76 -4.57 21.69 14.63
C PHE A 76 -4.21 23.07 15.13
N THR A 77 -4.27 24.03 14.20
CA THR A 77 -4.36 25.45 14.53
C THR A 77 -5.82 25.86 14.44
N VAL A 78 -6.33 26.50 15.49
CA VAL A 78 -7.70 27.04 15.52
C VAL A 78 -7.66 28.51 15.11
N GLY A 79 -8.32 28.85 14.00
CA GLY A 79 -8.49 30.24 13.58
C GLY A 79 -9.53 30.95 14.46
N ASN A 80 -9.16 32.08 15.06
CA ASN A 80 -10.04 32.81 16.00
C ASN A 80 -11.17 33.61 15.31
N SER A 81 -11.13 33.85 14.01
CA SER A 81 -12.07 34.76 13.32
C SER A 81 -13.11 34.05 12.44
N ASN A 82 -12.81 32.86 11.95
CA ASN A 82 -13.72 31.99 11.20
C ASN A 82 -13.50 30.62 11.79
N GLN A 83 -14.54 29.93 12.28
CA GLN A 83 -14.35 28.58 12.80
C GLN A 83 -13.58 27.77 11.76
N GLN A 84 -12.34 27.43 12.10
CA GLN A 84 -11.42 26.84 11.15
C GLN A 84 -10.46 25.93 11.89
N TYR A 85 -10.38 24.69 11.41
CA TYR A 85 -9.35 23.74 11.80
C TYR A 85 -8.43 23.53 10.60
N VAL A 86 -7.16 23.92 10.75
CA VAL A 86 -6.11 23.61 9.77
C VAL A 86 -5.07 22.75 10.44
N GLY A 87 -4.83 21.56 9.90
CA GLY A 87 -3.99 20.60 10.58
C GLY A 87 -4.01 19.20 10.00
N TYR A 88 -3.74 18.20 10.83
CA TYR A 88 -3.78 16.79 10.43
C TYR A 88 -4.36 15.88 11.51
N LEU A 89 -4.82 14.71 11.05
CA LEU A 89 -5.23 13.56 11.85
C LEU A 89 -4.37 12.35 11.48
N ASP A 90 -3.90 11.62 12.49
CA ASP A 90 -3.19 10.34 12.33
C ASP A 90 -4.16 9.18 12.62
N TYR A 91 -4.28 8.22 11.71
CA TYR A 91 -5.14 7.04 11.83
C TYR A 91 -4.30 5.77 11.92
N PRO A 92 -4.54 4.88 12.88
CA PRO A 92 -3.87 3.59 12.92
C PRO A 92 -4.38 2.75 11.75
N VAL A 93 -3.47 2.09 11.05
CA VAL A 93 -3.83 1.12 10.01
C VAL A 93 -3.00 -0.13 10.20
N ASP A 94 -3.68 -1.27 10.11
CA ASP A 94 -3.07 -2.59 10.09
C ASP A 94 -3.15 -3.19 8.69
N GLU A 95 -2.52 -4.35 8.50
CA GLU A 95 -2.53 -5.12 7.26
C GLU A 95 -3.94 -5.36 6.70
N SER A 96 -4.96 -5.48 7.57
CA SER A 96 -6.34 -5.75 7.18
C SER A 96 -7.04 -4.54 6.55
N PHE A 97 -6.47 -3.34 6.73
CA PHE A 97 -6.98 -2.09 6.18
C PHE A 97 -6.72 -1.99 4.67
N TYR A 98 -5.59 -2.53 4.23
CA TYR A 98 -5.12 -2.51 2.85
C TYR A 98 -5.87 -3.54 2.00
N THR A 99 -7.13 -3.29 1.62
CA THR A 99 -7.98 -4.25 0.89
C THR A 99 -8.07 -3.99 -0.61
N ASP A 100 -7.57 -4.91 -1.45
CA ASP A 100 -7.61 -4.76 -2.91
C ASP A 100 -9.05 -4.66 -3.43
N GLY A 101 -9.25 -3.83 -4.45
CA GLY A 101 -10.54 -3.43 -4.99
C GLY A 101 -11.35 -2.48 -4.10
N LYS A 102 -10.99 -2.27 -2.83
CA LYS A 102 -11.74 -1.38 -1.91
C LYS A 102 -11.25 0.06 -1.99
N THR A 103 -12.17 0.99 -1.79
CA THR A 103 -11.88 2.43 -1.78
C THR A 103 -11.64 2.88 -0.35
N ILE A 104 -10.50 3.52 -0.07
CA ILE A 104 -10.33 4.25 1.18
C ILE A 104 -11.14 5.53 1.08
N ALA A 105 -11.88 5.83 2.14
CA ALA A 105 -12.57 7.09 2.27
C ALA A 105 -12.44 7.67 3.66
N PHE A 106 -12.56 8.99 3.70
CA PHE A 106 -12.51 9.79 4.91
C PHE A 106 -13.82 10.52 5.09
N GLN A 107 -14.35 10.49 6.30
CA GLN A 107 -15.54 11.24 6.70
C GLN A 107 -15.16 12.16 7.84
N TYR A 108 -15.24 13.47 7.59
CA TYR A 108 -15.00 14.46 8.63
C TYR A 108 -16.18 14.50 9.59
N SER A 109 -15.96 14.25 10.88
CA SER A 109 -16.99 14.11 11.91
C SER A 109 -18.09 13.08 11.60
N SER A 110 -18.25 12.11 12.51
CA SER A 110 -19.15 10.98 12.31
C SER A 110 -20.61 11.36 11.97
N ASP A 111 -21.19 10.56 11.08
CA ASP A 111 -22.61 10.40 10.72
C ASP A 111 -23.33 11.51 9.94
N ASN A 112 -22.78 12.72 9.86
CA ASN A 112 -23.44 13.82 9.14
C ASN A 112 -22.74 14.23 7.84
N TYR A 113 -21.41 14.13 7.75
CA TYR A 113 -20.70 14.48 6.53
C TYR A 113 -20.72 13.33 5.53
N MET A 114 -20.77 13.65 4.24
CA MET A 114 -20.56 12.64 3.20
C MET A 114 -19.09 12.18 3.22
N PRO A 115 -18.83 10.87 3.17
CA PRO A 115 -17.48 10.35 3.06
C PRO A 115 -16.87 10.74 1.72
N ALA A 116 -15.69 11.36 1.76
CA ALA A 116 -14.89 11.65 0.58
C ALA A 116 -14.10 10.40 0.18
N LYS A 117 -14.32 9.93 -1.04
CA LYS A 117 -13.56 8.82 -1.65
C LYS A 117 -12.15 9.29 -1.95
N LEU A 118 -11.15 8.79 -1.24
CA LEU A 118 -9.78 9.28 -1.42
C LEU A 118 -9.11 8.58 -2.61
N PHE A 119 -9.09 7.24 -2.62
CA PHE A 119 -8.44 6.44 -3.66
C PHE A 119 -8.91 4.98 -3.58
N LYS A 120 -8.79 4.26 -4.70
CA LYS A 120 -9.09 2.82 -4.77
C LYS A 120 -7.81 2.00 -4.67
N PHE A 121 -7.81 0.97 -3.82
CA PHE A 121 -6.74 -0.03 -3.78
C PHE A 121 -6.81 -0.90 -5.03
N ASN A 122 -6.15 -0.49 -6.10
CA ASN A 122 -5.84 -1.28 -7.29
C ASN A 122 -4.98 -0.41 -8.23
N GLU A 123 -5.53 0.06 -9.35
CA GLU A 123 -4.84 0.75 -10.44
C GLU A 123 -4.40 2.18 -10.07
N ASP A 124 -5.15 2.86 -9.20
CA ASP A 124 -4.82 4.25 -8.80
C ASP A 124 -3.54 4.31 -7.98
N LEU A 125 -3.29 3.31 -7.13
CA LEU A 125 -2.02 3.17 -6.41
C LEU A 125 -0.93 2.57 -7.30
N LEU A 126 -1.24 1.70 -8.26
CA LEU A 126 -0.25 1.15 -9.23
C LEU A 126 0.41 2.27 -10.06
N ALA A 127 -0.33 3.32 -10.41
CA ALA A 127 0.20 4.52 -11.07
C ALA A 127 1.17 5.33 -10.18
N HIS A 128 1.14 5.12 -8.86
CA HIS A 128 1.94 5.81 -7.86
C HIS A 128 2.82 4.85 -7.05
N SER A 129 3.11 3.67 -7.63
CA SER A 129 4.16 2.80 -7.14
C SER A 129 5.45 3.61 -7.01
N VAL A 130 6.13 3.49 -5.87
CA VAL A 130 7.41 4.21 -5.66
C VAL A 130 8.40 3.74 -6.71
N PHE A 131 8.37 2.44 -7.03
CA PHE A 131 9.15 1.86 -8.11
C PHE A 131 8.42 0.78 -8.88
N ILE A 132 8.72 0.76 -10.18
CA ILE A 132 8.37 -0.29 -11.10
C ILE A 132 9.67 -0.88 -11.65
N PHE A 133 9.94 -2.13 -11.29
CA PHE A 133 10.98 -2.95 -11.92
C PHE A 133 10.30 -3.86 -12.93
N ASN A 134 10.36 -3.49 -14.21
CA ASN A 134 9.98 -4.41 -15.27
C ASN A 134 11.03 -5.52 -15.40
N LYS A 135 10.65 -6.63 -16.01
CA LYS A 135 11.49 -7.81 -16.29
C LYS A 135 12.91 -7.48 -16.72
N GLU A 136 13.11 -6.47 -17.58
CA GLU A 136 14.42 -6.10 -18.13
C GLU A 136 15.35 -5.42 -17.11
N LYS A 137 14.80 -4.92 -16.00
CA LYS A 137 15.53 -4.26 -14.91
C LYS A 137 15.78 -5.19 -13.72
N LEU A 138 15.26 -6.41 -13.75
CA LEU A 138 15.49 -7.41 -12.72
C LEU A 138 16.82 -8.12 -12.99
N GLU A 139 17.59 -8.45 -11.95
CA GLU A 139 18.88 -9.12 -12.15
C GLU A 139 18.71 -10.56 -12.61
N LYS A 140 17.76 -11.26 -12.00
CA LYS A 140 17.30 -12.58 -12.38
C LYS A 140 15.81 -12.66 -12.10
N ASN A 141 15.06 -12.83 -13.17
CA ASN A 141 13.61 -12.75 -13.16
C ASN A 141 12.94 -14.13 -13.26
N GLU A 142 13.65 -15.21 -12.96
CA GLU A 142 13.09 -16.57 -13.02
C GLU A 142 13.40 -17.35 -11.75
N SER A 143 12.35 -17.97 -11.19
CA SER A 143 12.42 -18.98 -10.16
C SER A 143 12.05 -20.32 -10.78
N ARG A 144 12.98 -21.27 -10.76
CA ARG A 144 12.90 -22.51 -11.57
C ARG A 144 13.14 -23.73 -10.71
N TYR A 145 12.27 -24.73 -10.83
CA TYR A 145 12.45 -26.07 -10.26
C TYR A 145 13.23 -26.95 -11.24
N ASP A 146 12.74 -27.06 -12.48
CA ASP A 146 13.40 -27.81 -13.55
C ASP A 146 13.09 -27.22 -14.96
N HIS A 147 13.24 -28.03 -16.00
CA HIS A 147 12.95 -27.63 -17.39
C HIS A 147 11.45 -27.58 -17.70
N ALA A 148 10.63 -28.31 -16.96
CA ALA A 148 9.19 -28.40 -17.13
C ALA A 148 8.45 -27.36 -16.27
N TYR A 149 9.01 -26.96 -15.13
CA TYR A 149 8.37 -26.05 -14.17
C TYR A 149 9.21 -24.80 -13.86
N CYS A 150 8.67 -23.64 -14.22
CA CYS A 150 9.29 -22.35 -13.94
C CYS A 150 8.27 -21.24 -13.73
N CYS A 151 8.67 -20.25 -12.94
CA CYS A 151 7.93 -19.04 -12.66
C CYS A 151 8.77 -17.84 -13.12
N THR A 152 8.22 -17.07 -14.05
CA THR A 152 8.84 -15.85 -14.55
C THR A 152 8.28 -14.65 -13.80
N ILE A 153 9.14 -13.82 -13.23
CA ILE A 153 8.79 -12.54 -12.66
C ILE A 153 8.80 -11.52 -13.79
N GLU A 154 7.62 -11.00 -14.12
CA GLU A 154 7.42 -10.06 -15.21
C GLU A 154 7.58 -8.61 -14.71
N LYS A 155 7.22 -8.36 -13.45
CA LYS A 155 7.28 -7.01 -12.87
C LYS A 155 7.28 -7.05 -11.34
N VAL A 156 7.96 -6.10 -10.71
CA VAL A 156 7.90 -5.87 -9.27
C VAL A 156 7.50 -4.43 -9.01
N HIS A 157 6.49 -4.23 -8.16
CA HIS A 157 6.05 -2.93 -7.70
C HIS A 157 6.43 -2.76 -6.24
N LEU A 158 7.17 -1.70 -5.95
CA LEU A 158 7.49 -1.31 -4.59
C LEU A 158 6.52 -0.22 -4.13
N PHE A 159 5.79 -0.51 -3.07
CA PHE A 159 4.97 0.44 -2.32
C PHE A 159 5.61 0.68 -0.95
N PRO A 160 5.24 1.76 -0.24
CA PRO A 160 5.85 2.07 1.06
C PRO A 160 5.69 0.97 2.12
N PHE A 161 4.70 0.10 1.99
CA PHE A 161 4.35 -0.96 2.96
C PHE A 161 4.03 -2.30 2.27
N THR A 162 4.29 -2.42 0.98
CA THR A 162 3.98 -3.64 0.21
C THR A 162 4.95 -3.82 -0.94
N ILE A 163 5.37 -5.06 -1.17
CA ILE A 163 5.98 -5.45 -2.44
C ILE A 163 4.97 -6.29 -3.20
N ARG A 164 4.67 -5.93 -4.45
CA ARG A 164 3.86 -6.77 -5.35
C ARG A 164 4.75 -7.38 -6.42
N VAL A 165 4.77 -8.69 -6.51
CA VAL A 165 5.49 -9.44 -7.54
C VAL A 165 4.46 -9.95 -8.54
N PHE A 166 4.60 -9.56 -9.80
CA PHE A 166 3.79 -10.05 -10.91
C PHE A 166 4.52 -11.20 -11.58
N ILE A 167 3.85 -12.35 -11.64
CA ILE A 167 4.45 -13.59 -12.10
C ILE A 167 3.64 -14.25 -13.22
N ASP A 168 4.36 -14.93 -14.10
CA ASP A 168 3.88 -15.78 -15.19
C ASP A 168 4.45 -17.18 -14.98
N GLU A 169 3.60 -18.12 -14.60
CA GLU A 169 3.97 -19.50 -14.32
C GLU A 169 3.81 -20.42 -15.53
N ARG A 170 4.72 -21.37 -15.68
CA ARG A 170 4.70 -22.38 -16.75
C ARG A 170 5.05 -23.74 -16.17
N GLY A 171 4.18 -24.71 -16.43
CA GLY A 171 4.32 -26.09 -15.96
C GLY A 171 3.70 -27.08 -16.94
N ASP A 172 4.30 -28.27 -17.06
CA ASP A 172 3.67 -29.40 -17.75
C ASP A 172 2.78 -30.17 -16.77
N ASN A 173 1.48 -29.88 -16.78
CA ASN A 173 0.51 -30.53 -15.91
C ASN A 173 0.41 -32.06 -16.09
N SER A 174 0.98 -32.64 -17.16
CA SER A 174 1.05 -34.09 -17.33
C SER A 174 2.09 -34.75 -16.41
N LEU A 175 3.07 -33.98 -15.91
CA LEU A 175 4.14 -34.43 -15.02
C LEU A 175 3.83 -34.16 -13.54
N GLY A 176 2.67 -33.58 -13.23
CA GLY A 176 2.27 -33.19 -11.88
C GLY A 176 1.54 -31.85 -11.86
N PRO A 177 0.82 -31.54 -10.77
CA PRO A 177 0.19 -30.25 -10.63
C PRO A 177 1.24 -29.17 -10.41
N ILE A 178 0.96 -28.02 -11.01
CA ILE A 178 1.60 -26.76 -10.70
C ILE A 178 1.44 -26.41 -9.20
N GLN A 179 2.48 -25.83 -8.59
CA GLN A 179 2.51 -25.56 -7.14
C GLN A 179 1.62 -24.37 -6.74
N GLU A 180 1.20 -24.35 -5.47
CA GLU A 180 0.41 -23.24 -4.95
C GLU A 180 1.27 -21.97 -4.77
N PRO A 181 0.91 -20.85 -5.43
CA PRO A 181 1.69 -19.61 -5.39
C PRO A 181 1.79 -18.98 -4.00
N THR A 182 0.81 -19.26 -3.13
CA THR A 182 0.72 -18.74 -1.76
C THR A 182 1.86 -19.21 -0.87
N CYS A 183 2.57 -20.26 -1.28
CA CYS A 183 3.75 -20.76 -0.59
C CYS A 183 5.06 -20.07 -1.02
N SER A 184 5.02 -19.21 -2.03
CA SER A 184 6.20 -18.46 -2.49
C SER A 184 6.75 -17.56 -1.40
N THR A 185 8.05 -17.32 -1.39
CA THR A 185 8.70 -16.46 -0.39
C THR A 185 9.40 -15.28 -1.03
N LEU A 186 9.36 -14.15 -0.33
CA LEU A 186 10.10 -12.94 -0.66
C LEU A 186 10.95 -12.56 0.55
N GLY A 187 12.20 -12.19 0.35
CA GLY A 187 13.06 -11.76 1.45
C GLY A 187 14.46 -11.38 1.00
N LEU A 188 15.36 -11.21 1.96
CA LEU A 188 16.74 -10.87 1.67
C LEU A 188 17.49 -12.10 1.18
N VAL A 189 18.38 -11.96 0.21
CA VAL A 189 19.21 -13.08 -0.24
C VAL A 189 20.58 -13.03 0.42
N ASP A 190 20.98 -14.15 1.00
CA ASP A 190 22.37 -14.45 1.33
C ASP A 190 22.83 -15.67 0.55
N GLY A 191 23.66 -15.43 -0.47
CA GLY A 191 24.12 -16.45 -1.40
C GLY A 191 22.97 -17.13 -2.16
N THR A 192 22.52 -18.28 -1.64
CA THR A 192 21.52 -19.19 -2.22
C THR A 192 20.26 -19.35 -1.38
N SER A 193 20.09 -18.57 -0.31
CA SER A 193 18.95 -18.70 0.61
C SER A 193 18.26 -17.35 0.84
N ILE A 194 16.95 -17.38 1.08
CA ILE A 194 16.20 -16.22 1.56
C ILE A 194 16.29 -16.16 3.08
N ILE A 195 16.86 -15.07 3.60
CA ILE A 195 16.84 -14.67 5.00
C ILE A 195 15.57 -13.84 5.23
N GLU A 196 14.85 -14.13 6.32
CA GLU A 196 13.57 -13.51 6.67
C GLU A 196 12.51 -13.69 5.56
N PRO A 197 12.18 -14.96 5.20
CA PRO A 197 11.18 -15.22 4.19
C PRO A 197 9.81 -14.73 4.66
N GLN A 198 9.22 -13.83 3.90
CA GLN A 198 7.82 -13.48 4.01
C GLN A 198 7.02 -14.30 3.01
N THR A 199 5.90 -14.86 3.45
CA THR A 199 4.90 -15.45 2.56
C THR A 199 3.94 -14.37 2.08
N PRO A 200 3.32 -14.52 0.90
CA PRO A 200 2.37 -13.55 0.40
C PRO A 200 1.18 -13.47 1.35
N SER A 201 0.97 -12.29 1.92
CA SER A 201 -0.23 -11.95 2.68
C SER A 201 -1.50 -12.13 1.85
N ARG A 202 -1.40 -11.97 0.51
CA ARG A 202 -2.48 -12.17 -0.46
C ARG A 202 -1.97 -12.57 -1.84
N ALA A 203 -2.73 -13.46 -2.49
CA ALA A 203 -2.64 -13.72 -3.92
C ALA A 203 -3.96 -13.30 -4.57
N ASN A 204 -3.92 -12.28 -5.44
CA ASN A 204 -5.09 -11.93 -6.24
C ASN A 204 -4.99 -12.62 -7.60
N PHE A 205 -5.85 -13.61 -7.78
CA PHE A 205 -5.95 -14.40 -9.01
C PHE A 205 -6.77 -13.63 -10.05
N SER A 206 -6.13 -13.15 -11.12
CA SER A 206 -6.86 -12.68 -12.29
C SER A 206 -7.14 -13.87 -13.22
N ILE A 207 -8.32 -14.47 -13.05
CA ILE A 207 -8.80 -15.67 -13.78
C ILE A 207 -9.22 -15.30 -15.22
N LYS A 208 -8.32 -14.75 -16.04
CA LYS A 208 -8.59 -14.59 -17.48
C LYS A 208 -7.57 -15.27 -18.39
N GLU A 209 -6.38 -15.55 -17.90
CA GLU A 209 -5.41 -16.43 -18.55
C GLU A 209 -4.83 -17.32 -17.44
N PRO A 210 -4.78 -18.65 -17.62
CA PRO A 210 -4.21 -19.48 -16.58
C PRO A 210 -2.73 -19.06 -16.44
N PHE A 211 -2.27 -18.91 -15.21
CA PHE A 211 -0.86 -18.73 -14.81
C PHE A 211 -0.27 -17.30 -14.70
N ARG A 212 -1.04 -16.22 -14.89
CA ARG A 212 -0.59 -14.85 -14.57
C ARG A 212 -1.23 -14.29 -13.31
N GLN A 213 -0.42 -13.83 -12.35
CA GLN A 213 -0.92 -13.43 -11.03
C GLN A 213 -0.07 -12.40 -10.30
N TYR A 214 -0.66 -11.75 -9.30
CA TYR A 214 0.02 -10.84 -8.38
C TYR A 214 0.14 -11.46 -6.98
N LEU A 215 1.35 -11.50 -6.47
CA LEU A 215 1.66 -11.86 -5.10
C LEU A 215 2.00 -10.60 -4.29
N GLY A 216 1.21 -10.33 -3.25
CA GLY A 216 1.39 -9.18 -2.37
C GLY A 216 2.04 -9.56 -1.04
N TYR A 217 3.17 -8.95 -0.74
CA TYR A 217 3.93 -9.11 0.50
C TYR A 217 3.76 -7.84 1.34
N LEU A 218 3.03 -7.93 2.45
CA LEU A 218 2.75 -6.82 3.38
C LEU A 218 3.80 -6.78 4.48
N ASP A 219 3.97 -5.58 5.07
CA ASP A 219 4.85 -5.34 6.21
C ASP A 219 6.30 -5.78 5.97
N TYR A 220 6.81 -5.46 4.78
CA TYR A 220 8.21 -5.64 4.44
C TYR A 220 9.04 -4.58 5.19
N THR A 221 9.35 -4.84 6.46
CA THR A 221 10.31 -4.07 7.23
C THR A 221 11.71 -4.35 6.69
N LEU A 222 12.17 -3.46 5.81
CA LEU A 222 13.58 -3.36 5.50
C LEU A 222 14.31 -2.89 6.76
N ASP A 223 14.85 -3.81 7.54
CA ASP A 223 15.58 -3.53 8.79
C ASP A 223 16.68 -2.43 8.60
N LYS A 224 17.05 -1.67 9.63
CA LYS A 224 18.20 -0.75 9.61
C LYS A 224 19.54 -1.44 9.40
N SER A 225 19.63 -2.76 9.56
CA SER A 225 20.85 -3.53 9.25
C SER A 225 21.28 -3.46 7.77
N PHE A 226 20.47 -2.86 6.90
CA PHE A 226 20.71 -2.66 5.47
C PHE A 226 21.76 -1.60 5.13
N HIS A 227 22.12 -0.72 6.06
CA HIS A 227 23.03 0.39 5.75
C HIS A 227 24.49 -0.03 5.50
N ASN A 228 24.87 -1.26 5.84
CA ASN A 228 26.28 -1.67 5.85
C ASN A 228 26.66 -2.77 4.84
N ASN A 229 25.73 -3.46 4.19
CA ASN A 229 26.04 -4.51 3.20
C ASN A 229 25.08 -4.45 2.01
N GLU A 230 25.59 -4.55 0.79
CA GLU A 230 24.76 -4.71 -0.41
C GLU A 230 23.93 -5.99 -0.29
N LYS A 231 22.60 -5.85 -0.11
CA LYS A 231 21.68 -6.99 -0.03
C LYS A 231 20.73 -6.99 -1.23
N PHE A 232 20.36 -8.20 -1.67
CA PHE A 232 19.40 -8.40 -2.75
C PHE A 232 18.04 -8.78 -2.19
N ILE A 233 16.98 -8.27 -2.82
CA ILE A 233 15.65 -8.88 -2.66
C ILE A 233 15.57 -10.11 -3.56
N GLY A 234 15.23 -11.23 -2.94
CA GLY A 234 15.02 -12.50 -3.60
C GLY A 234 13.57 -12.93 -3.54
N PHE A 235 13.17 -13.64 -4.58
CA PHE A 235 11.89 -14.31 -4.66
C PHE A 235 12.10 -15.79 -4.96
N GLN A 236 11.40 -16.65 -4.24
CA GLN A 236 11.37 -18.08 -4.49
C GLN A 236 9.92 -18.50 -4.68
N TYR A 237 9.63 -19.14 -5.80
CA TYR A 237 8.29 -19.59 -6.11
C TYR A 237 7.94 -20.90 -5.39
N GLY A 238 6.74 -21.00 -4.84
CA GLY A 238 6.21 -22.23 -4.25
C GLY A 238 6.99 -22.77 -3.03
N GLN A 239 6.81 -24.06 -2.73
CA GLN A 239 7.54 -24.80 -1.69
C GLN A 239 8.69 -25.62 -2.29
N PHE A 240 9.86 -25.50 -1.66
CA PHE A 240 11.09 -26.30 -1.83
C PHE A 240 11.64 -26.43 -3.28
N ASP A 241 12.97 -26.43 -3.40
CA ASP A 241 13.78 -26.68 -4.61
C ASP A 241 13.66 -25.69 -5.79
N TYR A 242 12.64 -24.83 -5.86
CA TYR A 242 12.67 -23.72 -6.81
C TYR A 242 13.86 -22.81 -6.53
N SER A 243 14.64 -22.50 -7.56
CA SER A 243 15.76 -21.58 -7.42
C SER A 243 15.30 -20.16 -7.09
N ILE A 244 16.11 -19.43 -6.34
CA ILE A 244 15.83 -18.02 -6.03
C ILE A 244 16.05 -17.16 -7.29
N ALA A 245 15.08 -16.29 -7.56
CA ALA A 245 15.18 -15.16 -8.45
C ALA A 245 15.72 -13.95 -7.66
N LYS A 246 16.90 -13.43 -8.03
CA LYS A 246 17.45 -12.20 -7.45
C LYS A 246 16.83 -11.02 -8.17
N LEU A 247 15.92 -10.32 -7.52
CA LEU A 247 15.07 -9.32 -8.18
C LEU A 247 15.82 -8.01 -8.39
N PHE A 248 16.24 -7.35 -7.31
CA PHE A 248 16.94 -6.09 -7.37
C PHE A 248 17.81 -5.88 -6.13
N ARG A 249 18.82 -5.03 -6.28
CA ARG A 249 19.69 -4.62 -5.18
C ARG A 249 19.03 -3.49 -4.39
N LEU A 250 19.07 -3.58 -3.06
CA LEU A 250 18.83 -2.45 -2.19
C LEU A 250 20.17 -1.79 -1.90
N ASP A 251 20.44 -0.68 -2.57
CA ASP A 251 21.57 0.16 -2.24
C ASP A 251 21.13 1.46 -1.58
N LYS A 252 22.06 2.06 -0.82
CA LYS A 252 21.83 3.29 -0.08
C LYS A 252 21.34 4.43 -0.99
N LYS A 253 21.74 4.43 -2.26
CA LYS A 253 21.28 5.42 -3.23
C LYS A 253 19.79 5.27 -3.52
N LEU A 254 19.32 4.04 -3.78
CA LEU A 254 17.89 3.76 -3.94
C LEU A 254 17.08 4.15 -2.70
N ILE A 255 17.65 4.00 -1.52
CA ILE A 255 17.02 4.35 -0.24
C ILE A 255 16.96 5.87 -0.04
N ASP A 256 18.12 6.53 -0.13
CA ASP A 256 18.33 7.96 0.15
C ASP A 256 17.63 8.84 -0.89
N ASP A 257 17.75 8.52 -2.19
CA ASP A 257 17.13 9.30 -3.27
C ASP A 257 15.60 9.33 -3.15
N ASN A 258 15.01 8.43 -2.35
CA ASN A 258 13.56 8.16 -2.34
C ASN A 258 12.92 8.22 -0.95
N ASN A 259 13.69 8.59 0.09
CA ASN A 259 13.20 8.64 1.47
C ASN A 259 12.45 7.34 1.85
N LEU A 260 12.99 6.19 1.44
CA LEU A 260 12.52 4.90 1.92
C LEU A 260 12.94 4.81 3.40
N GLU A 261 11.96 4.87 4.30
CA GLU A 261 12.22 4.65 5.72
C GLU A 261 12.50 3.16 5.92
N LEU A 262 13.79 2.82 6.08
CA LEU A 262 14.24 1.53 6.60
C LEU A 262 14.09 1.56 8.13
N TRP A 263 13.53 0.49 8.71
CA TRP A 263 13.13 0.46 10.12
C TRP A 263 14.13 -0.25 11.01
#